data_AF-A0A4U4E7U7-F1
#
_entry.id   AF-A0A4U4E7U7-F1
#
_cell.length_a   1.000
_cell.length_b   1.000
_cell.length_c   1.000
_cell.angle_alpha   90.00
_cell.angle_beta   90.00
_cell.angle_gamma   90.00
#
_symmetry.space_group_name_H-M   'P 1'
#
loop_
_entity.id
_entity.type
_entity.pdbx_description
1 polymer ?
#
loop_
_entity_poly.entity_id
_entity_poly.type
_entity_poly.pdbx_seq_one_letter_code
_entity_poly.pdbx_strand_id
1 'polypeptide(L)'
;MFSNRECFWGRNYIPVDYFNKAHCWPPTYVKCDCSELAKHKTYMKNGHFYDTYVWECLKCKKKYALVKGTTHFEEIKTEGE
;
A
#
# COMPACT_ATOMS: atom_id res chain seq x y z
N MET A 1 -16.79 0.71 4.85
CA MET A 1 -15.46 1.28 4.58
C MET A 1 -14.61 0.18 3.97
N PHE A 2 -14.05 0.38 2.77
CA PHE A 2 -13.44 -0.67 1.94
C PHE A 2 -12.00 -1.02 2.35
N SER A 3 -11.31 -0.07 2.97
CA SER A 3 -10.01 -0.16 3.60
C SER A 3 -10.03 0.81 4.77
N ASN A 4 -9.18 0.61 5.79
CA ASN A 4 -8.99 1.60 6.86
C ASN A 4 -8.12 2.79 6.41
N ARG A 5 -7.64 2.79 5.17
CA ARG A 5 -6.82 3.84 4.54
C ARG A 5 -7.31 4.12 3.12
N GLU A 6 -7.22 5.37 2.66
CA GLU A 6 -7.47 5.68 1.24
C GLU A 6 -6.39 5.03 0.36
N CYS A 7 -6.81 4.46 -0.76
CA CYS A 7 -5.95 3.69 -1.67
C CYS A 7 -5.95 4.33 -3.06
N PHE A 8 -4.80 4.32 -3.73
CA PHE A 8 -4.65 4.91 -5.06
C PHE A 8 -3.83 4.00 -5.99
N TRP A 9 -4.21 3.95 -7.27
CA TRP A 9 -3.58 3.12 -8.29
C TRP A 9 -2.89 3.96 -9.37
N GLY A 10 -1.74 3.47 -9.83
CA GLY A 10 -0.99 4.03 -10.94
C GLY A 10 -0.35 5.39 -10.64
N ARG A 11 0.28 5.99 -11.65
CA ARG A 11 0.99 7.29 -11.53
C ARG A 11 0.04 8.48 -11.38
N ASN A 12 -1.22 8.32 -11.78
CA ASN A 12 -2.23 9.36 -11.75
C ASN A 12 -3.03 9.38 -10.44
N TYR A 13 -2.64 8.57 -9.44
CA TYR A 13 -3.30 8.48 -8.15
C TYR A 13 -4.81 8.26 -8.26
N ILE A 14 -5.22 7.31 -9.12
CA ILE A 14 -6.64 7.00 -9.33
C ILE A 14 -7.18 6.39 -8.02
N PRO A 15 -8.22 6.97 -7.38
CA PRO A 15 -8.79 6.40 -6.16
C PRO A 15 -9.28 4.98 -6.39
N VAL A 16 -8.94 4.07 -5.48
CA VAL A 16 -9.40 2.68 -5.53
C VAL A 16 -10.68 2.56 -4.71
N ASP A 17 -11.74 2.13 -5.37
CA ASP A 17 -13.07 1.95 -4.79
C ASP A 17 -13.61 0.54 -5.03
N TYR A 18 -14.88 0.32 -4.67
CA TYR A 18 -15.54 -0.97 -4.86
C TYR A 18 -15.63 -1.40 -6.33
N PHE A 19 -15.80 -0.45 -7.25
CA PHE A 19 -16.05 -0.74 -8.67
C PHE A 19 -14.77 -1.09 -9.43
N ASN A 20 -13.64 -0.43 -9.10
CA ASN A 20 -12.38 -0.63 -9.82
C ASN A 20 -11.39 -1.56 -9.12
N LYS A 21 -11.66 -2.00 -7.87
CA LYS A 21 -10.77 -2.87 -7.09
C LYS A 21 -10.25 -4.07 -7.88
N ALA A 22 -11.13 -4.77 -8.60
CA ALA A 22 -10.77 -6.03 -9.26
C ALA A 22 -9.57 -5.88 -10.21
N HIS A 23 -9.35 -4.67 -10.74
CA HIS A 23 -8.26 -4.35 -11.66
C HIS A 23 -7.14 -3.52 -11.01
N CYS A 24 -7.46 -2.78 -9.96
CA CYS A 24 -6.54 -1.83 -9.32
C CYS A 24 -5.91 -2.35 -8.02
N TRP A 25 -6.16 -3.61 -7.65
CA TRP A 25 -5.63 -4.23 -6.44
C TRP A 25 -4.47 -5.21 -6.75
N PRO A 26 -3.36 -5.19 -5.99
CA PRO A 26 -3.06 -4.30 -4.86
C PRO A 26 -2.81 -2.84 -5.30
N PRO A 27 -3.12 -1.84 -4.45
CA PRO A 27 -2.98 -0.43 -4.81
C PRO A 27 -1.51 -0.01 -4.88
N THR A 28 -1.19 0.92 -5.77
CA THR A 28 0.18 1.47 -5.87
C THR A 28 0.55 2.32 -4.66
N TYR A 29 -0.42 3.05 -4.09
CA TYR A 29 -0.24 3.93 -2.95
C TYR A 29 -1.36 3.77 -1.91
N VAL A 30 -1.04 4.06 -0.65
CA VAL A 30 -2.03 4.20 0.44
C VAL A 30 -1.78 5.48 1.24
N LYS A 31 -2.83 6.04 1.84
CA LYS A 31 -2.73 7.21 2.70
C LYS A 31 -1.98 6.88 3.99
N CYS A 32 -0.91 7.63 4.23
CA CYS A 32 -0.13 7.58 5.45
C CYS A 32 -0.75 8.50 6.52
N ASP A 33 -0.53 8.19 7.79
CA ASP A 33 -0.99 9.02 8.91
C ASP A 33 -0.39 10.45 8.88
N CYS A 34 0.78 10.64 8.27
CA CYS A 34 1.39 11.96 8.08
C CYS A 34 0.79 12.75 6.90
N SER A 35 -0.36 12.31 6.38
CA SER A 35 -1.08 12.86 5.23
C SER A 35 -0.42 12.70 3.85
N GLU A 36 0.81 12.17 3.78
CA GLU A 36 1.45 11.78 2.52
C GLU A 36 0.98 10.42 2.00
N LEU A 37 1.53 10.01 0.85
CA LEU A 37 1.34 8.68 0.30
C LEU A 37 2.49 7.74 0.68
N ALA A 38 2.13 6.57 1.16
CA ALA A 38 3.03 5.42 1.26
C ALA A 38 2.97 4.63 -0.05
N LYS A 39 4.13 4.31 -0.63
CA LYS A 39 4.23 3.60 -1.92
C LYS A 39 4.45 2.11 -1.69
N HIS A 40 3.79 1.29 -2.50
CA HIS A 40 3.99 -0.15 -2.48
C HIS A 40 5.44 -0.50 -2.81
N LYS A 41 6.03 -1.36 -1.98
CA LYS A 41 7.33 -1.94 -2.21
C LYS A 41 7.17 -3.15 -3.11
N THR A 42 7.87 -3.14 -4.22
CA THR A 42 8.04 -4.28 -5.11
C THR A 42 9.52 -4.65 -5.13
N TYR A 43 9.83 -5.94 -5.27
CA TYR A 43 11.20 -6.36 -5.57
C TYR A 43 11.27 -6.92 -6.99
N MET A 44 12.45 -6.85 -7.59
CA MET A 44 12.70 -7.42 -8.92
C MET A 44 13.49 -8.72 -8.76
N LYS A 45 13.02 -9.79 -9.40
CA LYS A 45 13.74 -11.06 -9.50
C LYS A 45 13.62 -11.59 -10.93
N ASN A 46 14.76 -11.89 -11.55
CA ASN A 46 14.84 -12.37 -12.94
C ASN A 46 14.07 -11.48 -13.93
N GLY A 47 14.14 -10.15 -13.77
CA GLY A 47 13.43 -9.19 -14.63
C GLY A 47 11.93 -9.03 -14.36
N HIS A 48 11.36 -9.81 -13.44
CA HIS A 48 9.95 -9.72 -13.06
C HIS A 48 9.79 -8.95 -11.74
N PHE A 49 8.78 -8.09 -11.66
CA PHE A 49 8.39 -7.41 -10.43
C PHE A 49 7.45 -8.30 -9.61
N TYR A 50 7.70 -8.35 -8.30
CA TYR A 50 6.90 -9.09 -7.35
C TYR A 50 6.46 -8.17 -6.21
N ASP A 51 5.20 -8.33 -5.81
CA ASP A 51 4.60 -7.58 -4.73
C ASP A 51 5.10 -8.07 -3.38
N THR A 52 5.58 -7.15 -2.53
CA THR A 52 5.92 -7.48 -1.14
C THR A 52 4.72 -7.40 -0.20
N TYR A 53 3.61 -6.82 -0.67
CA TYR A 53 2.45 -6.44 0.16
C TYR A 53 2.80 -5.52 1.34
N VAL A 54 3.86 -4.71 1.20
CA VAL A 54 4.27 -3.68 2.16
C VAL A 54 4.31 -2.31 1.48
N TRP A 55 3.78 -1.28 2.13
CA TRP A 55 3.82 0.11 1.68
C TRP A 55 4.69 0.93 2.63
N GLU A 56 5.53 1.81 2.09
CA GLU A 56 6.40 2.69 2.91
C GLU A 56 6.18 4.16 2.54
N CYS A 57 6.00 5.00 3.56
CA CYS A 57 5.99 6.44 3.40
C CYS A 57 7.42 6.99 3.39
N LEU A 58 7.81 7.68 2.33
CA LEU A 58 9.16 8.25 2.24
C LEU A 58 9.40 9.41 3.20
N LYS A 59 8.34 10.13 3.63
CA LYS A 59 8.43 11.28 4.54
C LYS A 59 8.62 10.88 6.00
N CYS A 60 7.73 10.03 6.54
CA CYS A 60 7.77 9.66 7.97
C CYS A 60 8.27 8.23 8.22
N LYS A 61 8.70 7.52 7.17
CA LYS A 61 9.26 6.15 7.22
C LYS A 61 8.34 5.05 7.78
N LYS A 62 7.10 5.38 8.14
CA LYS A 62 6.08 4.40 8.52
C LYS A 62 5.87 3.39 7.40
N LYS A 63 5.68 2.13 7.81
CA LYS A 63 5.42 1.01 6.93
C LYS A 63 4.06 0.40 7.27
N TYR A 64 3.36 -0.07 6.25
CA TYR A 64 2.06 -0.70 6.38
C TYR A 64 2.06 -2.02 5.62
N ALA A 65 1.58 -3.09 6.24
CA ALA A 65 1.39 -4.39 5.59
C ALA A 65 -0.09 -4.59 5.25
N LEU A 66 -0.37 -5.23 4.10
CA LEU A 66 -1.72 -5.72 3.81
C LEU A 66 -1.95 -7.04 4.55
N VAL A 67 -3.02 -7.12 5.34
CA VAL A 67 -3.43 -8.38 5.99
C VAL A 67 -3.94 -9.34 4.92
N LYS A 68 -3.33 -10.53 4.86
CA LYS A 68 -3.58 -11.54 3.81
C LYS A 68 -5.07 -11.88 3.69
N GLY A 69 -5.59 -11.86 2.46
CA GLY A 69 -6.99 -12.18 2.17
C GLY A 69 -7.98 -11.05 2.51
N THR A 70 -7.50 -9.87 2.90
CA THR A 70 -8.35 -8.73 3.27
C THR A 70 -8.02 -7.50 2.43
N THR A 71 -8.63 -6.37 2.79
CA THR A 71 -8.32 -5.02 2.29
C THR A 71 -7.84 -4.08 3.42
N HIS A 72 -7.44 -4.64 4.57
CA HIS A 72 -7.01 -3.88 5.73
C HIS A 72 -5.49 -3.77 5.82
N PHE A 73 -5.02 -2.58 6.20
CA PHE A 73 -3.61 -2.30 6.37
C PHE A 73 -3.27 -2.13 7.84
N GLU A 74 -2.21 -2.81 8.28
CA GLU A 74 -1.67 -2.68 9.63
C GLU A 74 -0.33 -1.95 9.59
N GLU A 75 -0.13 -1.02 10.52
CA GLU A 75 1.19 -0.39 10.69
C GLU A 75 2.18 -1.43 11.23
N ILE A 76 3.28 -1.62 10.52
CA ILE A 76 4.40 -2.42 11.00
C ILE A 76 5.12 -1.58 12.05
N LYS A 77 4.84 -1.83 13.31
CA LYS A 77 5.61 -1.28 14.43
C LYS A 77 6.93 -2.04 14.49
N THR A 78 8.04 -1.37 14.22
CA THR A 78 9.34 -1.87 14.66
C THR A 78 9.30 -1.80 16.18
N GLU A 79 9.20 -2.94 16.86
CA GLU A 79 9.53 -3.00 18.29
C GLU A 79 10.98 -2.53 18.40
N GLY A 80 11.20 -1.48 19.19
CA GLY A 80 12.51 -0.87 19.34
C GLY A 80 13.51 -1.87 19.92
N GLU A 81 14.67 -1.95 19.29
CA GLU A 81 15.92 -2.32 19.98
C GLU A 81 16.41 -1.14 20.82
#